data_AF-A0A1W1BK22-F1
#
_entry.id   AF-A0A1W1BK22-F1
#
_cell.length_a   1.000
_cell.length_b   1.000
_cell.length_c   1.000
_cell.angle_alpha   90.00
_cell.angle_beta   90.00
_cell.angle_gamma   90.00
#
_symmetry.space_group_name_H-M   'P 1'
#
loop_
_entity.id
_entity.type
_entity.pdbx_description
1 polymer ?
#
loop_
_entity_poly.entity_id
_entity_poly.type
_entity_poly.pdbx_seq_one_letter_code
_entity_poly.pdbx_strand_id
1 'polypeptide(L)'
;MGLPMIAYIYGSVDETFLDTCKTLLEGEHVTYIPLSEMHNTVEHERFSHFMVSGTLGEIKEVFAFVQLYETSIGIVPLPTQKNLIRTFALSSKIEESITLAKIPAEQKIDLLYCNDEMVVQEVVIGDAPPLDTYDTVLGQQNIFNRIQLFFHILRKVRKLRHTRIILTDENEQETKVSAVGLVGVEYQNGTFASKLITSQINAADGKLSLLILAPLSMLQYMGYLFRSLVSRWKSEQLPRSLGYIRSSKLEIKTERPLEVLVDSEIRCETPVVLRSTKESLRLSVGKMFWEKQSRDVQGKNSFKIDHLPSDEESASYLAKAIPLFNHASQAQYAALFSSLREEGQLNSTFMILLILATMIATFGLFINSSSVIIGAMLLAPLMQPIVSLSMGVLRQDSALEFSSVKTIVVGVLSVLLTAALIAWFIPIEKLTTEMSGRLFPTTLDLFIAIASGVAAAYAKSNEKISGSLAGVAIAVALVPPLAVAGVGLGWAQWHMFSSAFLLFLTNLVGIVLAAALTFVVLGYSPLRVAKKGILIWFMIVALVSIPLYSSFEQMKENIVIQKSLSNIHFTLNTQEVVLTHIQLIEQNRKLQVRCEVIASGRLSPTEKKLLKEVIEKTIGRKADVIATFRYRL
;
A
#
# COMPACT_ATOMS: atom_id res chain seq x y z
N MET A 1 -3.87 42.15 49.94
CA MET A 1 -2.77 41.40 49.30
C MET A 1 -2.03 42.38 48.43
N GLY A 2 -0.74 42.61 48.69
CA GLY A 2 0.08 43.54 47.91
C GLY A 2 0.15 43.12 46.44
N LEU A 3 0.30 44.08 45.53
CA LEU A 3 0.48 43.80 44.11
C LEU A 3 1.68 42.86 43.91
N PRO A 4 1.58 41.82 43.05
CA PRO A 4 2.68 40.91 42.80
C PRO A 4 3.86 41.70 42.25
N MET A 5 5.01 41.62 42.93
CA MET A 5 6.27 42.16 42.41
C MET A 5 6.74 41.23 41.29
N ILE A 6 6.80 41.76 40.07
CA ILE A 6 7.20 41.01 38.88
C ILE A 6 8.66 41.31 38.56
N ALA A 7 9.47 40.28 38.38
CA ALA A 7 10.82 40.41 37.83
C ALA A 7 10.79 40.14 36.32
N TYR A 8 11.08 41.15 35.50
CA TYR A 8 11.24 40.99 34.07
C TYR A 8 12.71 40.77 33.75
N ILE A 9 13.06 39.52 33.46
CA ILE A 9 14.39 39.12 33.02
C ILE A 9 14.51 39.32 31.51
N TYR A 10 15.53 40.03 31.06
CA TYR A 10 15.79 40.20 29.64
C TYR A 10 17.23 39.83 29.29
N GLY A 11 17.38 39.00 28.26
CA GLY A 11 18.66 38.62 27.68
C GLY A 11 18.98 39.46 26.44
N SER A 12 19.37 38.78 25.37
CA SER A 12 19.70 39.38 24.08
C SER A 12 18.43 39.82 23.34
N VAL A 13 17.99 41.06 23.57
CA VAL A 13 16.82 41.67 22.93
C VAL A 13 17.15 43.05 22.35
N ASP A 14 16.48 43.43 21.26
CA ASP A 14 16.66 44.74 20.65
C ASP A 14 16.16 45.85 21.60
N GLU A 15 16.87 46.98 21.69
CA GLU A 15 16.49 48.10 22.57
C GLU A 15 15.08 48.59 22.29
N THR A 16 14.69 48.70 21.01
CA THR A 16 13.34 49.11 20.61
C THR A 16 12.25 48.17 21.11
N PHE A 17 12.54 46.86 21.15
CA PHE A 17 11.61 45.86 21.66
C PHE A 17 11.44 45.99 23.17
N LEU A 18 12.57 46.15 23.89
CA LEU A 18 12.57 46.33 25.34
C LEU A 18 11.87 47.63 25.76
N ASP A 19 12.11 48.73 25.04
CA ASP A 19 11.44 50.01 25.30
C ASP A 19 9.93 49.92 25.06
N THR A 20 9.51 49.23 23.99
CA THR A 20 8.08 48.96 23.76
C THR A 20 7.47 48.16 24.92
N CYS A 21 8.18 47.15 25.42
CA CYS A 21 7.75 46.39 26.60
C CYS A 21 7.63 47.27 27.84
N LYS A 22 8.61 48.16 28.09
CA LYS A 22 8.60 49.10 29.22
C LYS A 22 7.41 50.06 29.15
N THR A 23 7.12 50.62 27.98
CA THR A 23 5.97 51.51 27.78
C THR A 23 4.64 50.78 28.02
N LEU A 24 4.51 49.53 27.55
CA LEU A 24 3.28 48.74 27.76
C LEU A 24 3.11 48.24 29.20
N LEU A 25 4.19 48.23 29.99
CA LEU A 25 4.22 47.86 31.40
C LEU A 25 4.30 49.10 32.32
N GLU A 26 4.13 50.31 31.79
CA GLU A 26 4.18 51.53 32.58
C GLU A 26 3.04 51.57 33.60
N GLY A 27 3.36 51.85 34.86
CA GLY A 27 2.40 51.81 35.98
C GLY A 27 2.22 50.45 36.65
N GLU A 28 2.88 49.39 36.15
CA GLU A 28 2.93 48.07 36.80
C GLU A 28 4.16 47.95 37.73
N HIS A 29 4.07 47.13 38.78
CA HIS A 29 5.20 46.86 39.68
C HIS A 29 6.19 45.85 39.09
N VAL A 30 6.90 46.27 38.04
CA VAL A 30 7.88 45.45 37.31
C VAL A 30 9.30 45.95 37.58
N THR A 31 10.18 45.04 38.00
CA THR A 31 11.63 45.29 38.09
C THR A 31 12.33 44.64 36.90
N TYR A 32 13.02 45.44 36.09
CA TYR A 32 13.75 44.96 34.91
C TYR A 32 15.16 44.55 35.31
N ILE A 33 15.54 43.31 35.02
CA ILE A 33 16.82 42.73 35.43
C ILE A 33 17.48 42.11 34.19
N PRO A 34 18.70 42.55 33.80
CA PRO A 34 19.46 41.87 32.77
C PRO A 34 19.74 40.42 33.17
N LEU A 35 19.70 39.48 32.23
CA LEU A 35 19.98 38.06 32.51
C LEU A 35 21.33 37.86 33.20
N SER A 36 22.36 38.62 32.81
CA SER A 36 23.70 38.58 33.41
C SER A 36 23.73 38.92 34.91
N GLU A 37 22.71 39.63 35.41
CA GLU A 37 22.59 40.03 36.81
C GLU A 37 21.57 39.18 37.59
N MET A 38 20.84 38.27 36.92
CA MET A 38 19.74 37.51 37.52
C MET A 38 20.17 36.77 38.80
N HIS A 39 21.29 36.05 38.76
CA HIS A 39 21.77 35.27 39.89
C HIS A 39 22.24 36.10 41.09
N ASN A 40 22.59 37.37 40.89
CA ASN A 40 23.11 38.25 41.94
C ASN A 40 22.03 39.19 42.51
N THR A 41 21.05 39.57 41.68
CA THR A 41 20.07 40.63 41.99
C THR A 41 18.72 40.07 42.46
N VAL A 42 18.39 38.83 42.10
CA VAL A 42 17.09 38.24 42.44
C VAL A 42 17.14 37.57 43.82
N GLU A 43 16.67 38.28 44.85
CA GLU A 43 16.39 37.71 46.17
C GLU A 43 15.04 36.96 46.16
N HIS A 44 15.03 35.69 46.59
CA HIS A 44 13.94 34.74 46.34
C HIS A 44 12.58 35.08 46.96
N GLU A 45 12.55 35.88 48.02
CA GLU A 45 11.29 36.27 48.69
C GLU A 45 10.66 37.54 48.10
N ARG A 46 11.38 38.22 47.19
CA ARG A 46 11.01 39.56 46.72
C ARG A 46 10.04 39.54 45.53
N PHE A 47 10.05 38.49 44.72
CA PHE A 47 9.26 38.40 43.48
C PHE A 47 8.35 37.17 43.50
N SER A 48 7.05 37.38 43.23
CA SER A 48 6.06 36.30 43.19
C SER A 48 5.82 35.76 41.77
N HIS A 49 6.32 36.47 40.75
CA HIS A 49 6.17 36.11 39.35
C HIS A 49 7.34 36.64 38.51
N PHE A 50 7.71 35.90 37.48
CA PHE A 50 8.78 36.26 36.55
C PHE A 50 8.24 36.45 35.14
N MET A 51 8.86 37.33 34.38
CA MET A 51 8.68 37.46 32.94
C MET A 51 10.03 37.31 32.26
N VAL A 52 10.07 36.72 31.07
CA VAL A 52 11.32 36.56 30.32
C VAL A 52 11.19 36.91 28.84
N SER A 53 12.23 37.59 28.32
CA SER A 53 12.47 37.81 26.90
C SER A 53 13.94 37.55 26.55
N GLY A 54 14.19 36.85 25.46
CA GLY A 54 15.55 36.54 25.00
C GLY A 54 15.56 35.43 23.96
N THR A 55 16.75 34.92 23.64
CA THR A 55 16.93 33.71 22.83
C THR A 55 16.35 32.48 23.54
N LEU A 56 16.16 31.38 22.81
CA LEU A 56 15.61 30.16 23.42
C LEU A 56 16.53 29.60 24.52
N GLY A 57 17.85 29.69 24.36
CA GLY A 57 18.81 29.28 25.39
C GLY A 57 18.70 30.11 26.67
N GLU A 58 18.60 31.43 26.53
CA GLU A 58 18.41 32.35 27.66
C GLU A 58 17.08 32.09 28.39
N ILE A 59 16.00 31.83 27.65
CA ILE A 59 14.70 31.46 28.25
C ILE A 59 14.81 30.16 29.06
N LYS A 60 15.54 29.15 28.57
CA LYS A 60 15.78 27.89 29.31
C LYS A 60 16.57 28.12 30.60
N GLU A 61 17.54 29.04 30.60
CA GLU A 61 18.31 29.40 31.79
C GLU A 61 17.40 30.00 32.87
N VAL A 62 16.50 30.91 32.48
CA VAL A 62 15.51 31.46 33.41
C VAL A 62 14.50 30.40 33.86
N PHE A 63 14.10 29.45 32.99
CA PHE A 63 13.25 28.32 33.40
C PHE A 63 13.91 27.47 34.48
N ALA A 64 15.19 27.12 34.31
CA ALA A 64 15.94 26.36 35.31
C ALA A 64 16.02 27.12 36.64
N PHE A 65 16.25 28.44 36.59
CA PHE A 65 16.25 29.28 37.78
C PHE A 65 14.88 29.31 38.47
N VAL A 66 13.80 29.60 37.73
CA VAL A 66 12.43 29.69 38.28
C VAL A 66 11.95 28.34 38.82
N GLN A 67 12.32 27.24 38.17
CA GLN A 67 11.99 25.89 38.61
C GLN A 67 12.51 25.60 40.03
N LEU A 68 13.72 26.05 40.37
CA LEU A 68 14.32 25.84 41.70
C LEU A 68 13.54 26.52 42.83
N TYR A 69 12.85 27.62 42.54
CA TYR A 69 12.12 28.42 43.54
C TYR A 69 10.60 28.21 43.49
N GLU A 70 10.12 27.30 42.64
CA GLU A 70 8.70 26.99 42.45
C GLU A 70 7.80 28.21 42.15
N THR A 71 8.36 29.28 41.59
CA THR A 71 7.58 30.46 41.19
C THR A 71 6.98 30.27 39.79
N SER A 72 6.17 31.24 39.35
CA SER A 72 5.57 31.23 38.01
C SER A 72 6.30 32.16 37.07
N ILE A 73 6.30 31.82 35.79
CA ILE A 73 6.96 32.60 34.74
C ILE A 73 6.07 32.75 33.50
N GLY A 74 6.08 33.96 32.92
CA GLY A 74 5.52 34.24 31.60
C GLY A 74 6.60 34.55 30.57
N ILE A 75 6.32 34.24 29.29
CA ILE A 75 7.24 34.52 28.18
C ILE A 75 6.68 35.69 27.37
N VAL A 76 7.53 36.67 27.07
CA VAL A 76 7.28 37.65 26.02
C VAL A 76 8.19 37.29 24.83
N PRO A 77 7.69 36.54 23.83
CA PRO A 77 8.52 35.98 22.78
C PRO A 77 8.94 37.07 21.79
N LEU A 78 10.13 36.92 21.21
CA LEU A 78 10.56 37.74 20.09
C LEU A 78 9.71 37.42 18.85
N PRO A 79 9.38 38.40 17.98
CA PRO A 79 8.55 38.17 16.80
C PRO A 79 9.09 37.10 15.82
N THR A 80 10.41 36.85 15.86
CA THR A 80 11.10 35.84 15.05
C THR A 80 10.88 34.41 15.58
N GLN A 81 10.52 34.22 16.85
CA GLN A 81 10.42 32.93 17.52
C GLN A 81 9.08 32.20 17.27
N LYS A 82 8.74 32.00 15.99
CA LYS A 82 7.46 31.40 15.56
C LYS A 82 7.21 30.02 16.18
N ASN A 83 8.25 29.21 16.37
CA ASN A 83 8.14 27.87 16.95
C ASN A 83 7.78 27.91 18.44
N LEU A 84 8.39 28.84 19.20
CA LEU A 84 8.11 29.04 20.62
C LEU A 84 6.66 29.53 20.82
N ILE A 85 6.27 30.54 20.03
CA ILE A 85 4.90 31.08 20.01
C ILE A 85 3.90 29.95 19.77
N ARG A 86 4.17 29.06 18.81
CA ARG A 86 3.29 27.92 18.49
C ARG A 86 3.25 26.88 19.61
N THR A 87 4.40 26.56 20.21
CA THR A 87 4.56 25.51 21.23
C THR A 87 3.73 25.81 22.46
N PHE A 88 3.77 27.06 22.95
CA PHE A 88 3.02 27.48 24.14
C PHE A 88 1.74 28.25 23.82
N ALA A 89 1.33 28.26 22.54
CA ALA A 89 0.16 28.99 22.04
C ALA A 89 0.14 30.48 22.46
N LEU A 90 1.30 31.13 22.45
CA LEU A 90 1.45 32.56 22.76
C LEU A 90 0.88 33.42 21.62
N SER A 91 0.71 34.72 21.87
CA SER A 91 0.36 35.68 20.81
C SER A 91 1.61 36.20 20.10
N SER A 92 1.51 36.42 18.79
CA SER A 92 2.54 37.13 18.03
C SER A 92 2.45 38.65 18.19
N LYS A 93 1.36 39.17 18.78
CA LYS A 93 1.23 40.58 19.11
C LYS A 93 1.77 40.82 20.51
N ILE A 94 2.63 41.83 20.64
CA ILE A 94 3.38 42.08 21.87
C ILE A 94 2.45 42.46 23.03
N GLU A 95 1.37 43.21 22.77
CA GLU A 95 0.43 43.65 23.81
C GLU A 95 -0.33 42.46 24.40
N GLU A 96 -0.82 41.57 23.54
CA GLU A 96 -1.52 40.34 23.95
C GLU A 96 -0.56 39.38 24.68
N SER A 97 0.69 39.30 24.22
CA SER A 97 1.70 38.45 24.86
C SER A 97 2.12 38.96 26.24
N ILE A 98 2.31 40.27 26.41
CA ILE A 98 2.60 40.88 27.71
C ILE A 98 1.42 40.66 28.66
N THR A 99 0.19 40.87 28.18
CA THR A 99 -1.02 40.63 28.98
C THR A 99 -1.08 39.20 29.51
N LEU A 100 -0.74 38.22 28.68
CA LEU A 100 -0.66 36.82 29.09
C LEU A 100 0.51 36.56 30.05
N ALA A 101 1.69 37.09 29.73
CA ALA A 101 2.93 36.84 30.46
C ALA A 101 2.97 37.48 31.85
N LYS A 102 2.12 38.47 32.14
CA LYS A 102 1.98 39.06 33.48
C LYS A 102 1.17 38.21 34.45
N ILE A 103 0.33 37.32 33.94
CA ILE A 103 -0.63 36.57 34.75
C ILE A 103 0.09 35.33 35.30
N PRO A 104 0.22 35.19 36.63
CA PRO A 104 0.81 33.99 37.24
C PRO A 104 0.08 32.73 36.83
N ALA A 105 0.81 31.73 36.36
CA ALA A 105 0.24 30.42 36.07
C ALA A 105 0.00 29.62 37.36
N GLU A 106 -1.20 29.06 37.50
CA GLU A 106 -1.52 28.15 38.59
C GLU A 106 -1.09 26.70 38.28
N GLN A 107 -1.28 26.28 37.03
CA GLN A 107 -0.99 24.93 36.56
C GLN A 107 0.50 24.78 36.24
N LYS A 108 1.07 23.65 36.68
CA LYS A 108 2.43 23.26 36.34
C LYS A 108 2.44 22.45 35.05
N ILE A 109 3.45 22.66 34.22
CA ILE A 109 3.78 21.81 33.07
C ILE A 109 4.96 20.90 33.40
N ASP A 110 5.04 19.79 32.68
CA ASP A 110 6.19 18.90 32.69
C ASP A 110 7.35 19.54 31.92
N LEU A 111 8.58 19.12 32.22
CA LEU A 111 9.76 19.52 31.48
C LEU A 111 10.50 18.28 31.00
N LEU A 112 10.83 18.25 29.71
CA LEU A 112 11.63 17.21 29.11
C LEU A 112 13.10 17.56 29.20
N TYR A 113 13.91 16.59 29.56
CA TYR A 113 15.37 16.68 29.58
C TYR A 113 15.98 15.62 28.66
N CYS A 114 16.98 16.01 27.90
CA CYS A 114 17.90 15.14 27.20
C CYS A 114 19.25 15.23 27.92
N ASN A 115 19.61 14.16 28.65
CA ASN A 115 20.66 14.20 29.66
C ASN A 115 20.37 15.33 30.67
N ASP A 116 21.23 16.33 30.73
CA ASP A 116 21.07 17.52 31.59
C ASP A 116 20.49 18.73 30.86
N GLU A 117 20.26 18.64 29.54
CA GLU A 117 19.74 19.74 28.75
C GLU A 117 18.22 19.73 28.65
N MET A 118 17.59 20.87 28.98
CA MET A 118 16.15 21.05 28.86
C MET A 118 15.72 21.11 27.38
N VAL A 119 14.68 20.37 27.04
CA VAL A 119 14.07 20.30 25.71
C VAL A 119 12.73 21.03 25.75
N VAL A 120 12.62 22.12 24.98
CA VAL A 120 11.39 22.95 24.97
C VAL A 120 10.48 22.57 23.81
N GLN A 121 11.05 22.22 22.66
CA GLN A 121 10.33 21.93 21.43
C GLN A 121 10.42 20.45 21.12
N GLU A 122 11.62 19.94 20.84
CA GLU A 122 11.83 18.55 20.47
C GLU A 122 13.29 18.11 20.60
N VAL A 123 13.46 16.79 20.70
CA VAL A 123 14.76 16.12 20.57
C VAL A 123 14.73 15.21 19.36
N VAL A 124 15.70 15.32 18.47
CA VAL A 124 15.83 14.48 17.26
C VAL A 124 17.12 13.68 17.39
N ILE A 125 17.02 12.36 17.29
CA ILE A 125 18.16 11.43 17.40
C ILE A 125 18.33 10.75 16.05
N GLY A 126 19.43 11.05 15.34
CA GLY A 126 19.68 10.61 13.98
C GLY A 126 18.81 11.32 12.94
N ASP A 127 18.55 10.66 11.81
CA ASP A 127 17.77 11.24 10.71
C ASP A 127 16.31 10.74 10.75
N ALA A 128 15.37 11.62 11.08
CA ALA A 128 13.95 11.26 11.16
C ALA A 128 13.04 12.10 10.26
N PRO A 129 13.32 12.25 8.94
CA PRO A 129 12.45 13.07 8.09
C PRO A 129 11.04 12.45 7.99
N PRO A 130 9.99 13.22 7.71
CA PRO A 130 9.85 14.65 7.99
C PRO A 130 9.36 14.89 9.43
N LEU A 131 9.61 13.99 10.38
CA LEU A 131 9.05 14.07 11.73
C LEU A 131 9.43 15.38 12.44
N ASP A 132 10.67 15.82 12.21
CA ASP A 132 11.29 17.08 12.64
C ASP A 132 10.82 18.33 11.85
N THR A 133 9.96 18.16 10.84
CA THR A 133 9.54 19.27 9.99
C THR A 133 8.28 19.96 10.54
N TYR A 134 8.36 21.27 10.77
CA TYR A 134 7.22 22.08 11.23
C TYR A 134 6.11 22.22 10.19
N ASP A 135 4.87 22.20 10.66
CA ASP A 135 3.69 22.26 9.81
C ASP A 135 3.47 23.61 9.10
N THR A 136 4.08 24.71 9.51
CA THR A 136 4.00 25.98 8.74
C THR A 136 4.63 25.84 7.36
N VAL A 137 5.65 24.98 7.21
CA VAL A 137 6.23 24.58 5.92
C VAL A 137 5.22 23.78 5.06
N LEU A 138 4.19 23.19 5.67
CA LEU A 138 3.18 22.34 5.02
C LEU A 138 1.83 23.06 4.79
N GLY A 139 1.41 23.92 5.73
CA GLY A 139 0.08 24.51 5.82
C GLY A 139 -0.14 25.74 4.94
N GLN A 140 0.88 26.58 4.74
CA GLN A 140 0.79 27.82 3.95
C GLN A 140 1.21 27.66 2.49
N GLN A 141 1.51 26.43 2.05
CA GLN A 141 2.17 26.18 0.78
C GLN A 141 1.20 25.63 -0.28
N ASN A 142 1.24 26.24 -1.47
CA ASN A 142 0.53 25.76 -2.66
C ASN A 142 0.96 24.32 -2.99
N ILE A 143 0.10 23.58 -3.70
CA ILE A 143 0.32 22.16 -4.07
C ILE A 143 1.70 21.95 -4.72
N PHE A 144 2.16 22.90 -5.54
CA PHE A 144 3.48 22.84 -6.18
C PHE A 144 4.63 22.76 -5.17
N ASN A 145 4.61 23.59 -4.14
CA ASN A 145 5.67 23.60 -3.12
C ASN A 145 5.60 22.36 -2.21
N ARG A 146 4.41 21.81 -1.98
CA ARG A 146 4.25 20.52 -1.27
C ARG A 146 4.90 19.37 -2.06
N ILE A 147 4.75 19.38 -3.38
CA ILE A 147 5.42 18.42 -4.27
C ILE A 147 6.93 18.63 -4.23
N GLN A 148 7.40 19.89 -4.25
CA GLN A 148 8.83 20.19 -4.14
C GLN A 148 9.42 19.70 -2.81
N LEU A 149 8.73 19.93 -1.70
CA LEU A 149 9.11 19.42 -0.37
C LEU A 149 9.14 17.90 -0.35
N PHE A 150 8.15 17.23 -0.95
CA PHE A 150 8.14 15.78 -1.10
C PHE A 150 9.38 15.28 -1.85
N PHE A 151 9.75 15.91 -2.98
CA PHE A 151 10.97 15.55 -3.71
C PHE A 151 12.26 15.87 -2.94
N HIS A 152 12.27 16.92 -2.12
CA HIS A 152 13.39 17.22 -1.22
C HIS A 152 13.56 16.12 -0.17
N ILE A 153 12.47 15.76 0.54
CA ILE A 153 12.46 14.68 1.53
C ILE A 153 12.86 13.36 0.87
N LEU A 154 12.33 13.05 -0.32
CA LEU A 154 12.69 11.85 -1.08
C LEU A 154 14.20 11.68 -1.26
N ARG A 155 14.93 12.76 -1.54
CA ARG A 155 16.39 12.70 -1.67
C ARG A 155 17.08 12.36 -0.34
N LYS A 156 16.55 12.83 0.79
CA LYS A 156 17.02 12.43 2.13
C LYS A 156 16.71 10.96 2.41
N VAL A 157 15.48 10.52 2.14
CA VAL A 157 15.01 9.14 2.37
C VAL A 157 15.91 8.09 1.71
N ARG A 158 16.45 8.37 0.52
CA ARG A 158 17.37 7.47 -0.20
C ARG A 158 18.71 7.25 0.50
N LYS A 159 19.12 8.16 1.39
CA LYS A 159 20.39 8.09 2.12
C LYS A 159 20.23 7.46 3.51
N LEU A 160 19.00 7.30 3.98
CA LEU A 160 18.70 6.76 5.29
C LEU A 160 19.21 5.32 5.41
N ARG A 161 19.77 5.02 6.57
CA ARG A 161 20.25 3.69 6.93
C ARG A 161 19.74 3.38 8.33
N HIS A 162 19.34 2.14 8.53
CA HIS A 162 19.00 1.73 9.88
C HIS A 162 20.28 1.55 10.71
N THR A 163 20.15 1.74 12.01
CA THR A 163 21.11 1.33 13.02
C THR A 163 20.35 0.52 14.08
N ARG A 164 21.05 -0.34 14.83
CA ARG A 164 20.44 -1.01 15.98
C ARG A 164 20.32 0.01 17.11
N ILE A 165 19.13 0.08 17.70
CA ILE A 165 18.79 0.98 18.81
C ILE A 165 18.28 0.12 19.96
N ILE A 166 18.87 0.31 21.13
CA ILE A 166 18.48 -0.34 22.39
C ILE A 166 17.81 0.75 23.23
N LEU A 167 16.56 0.51 23.59
CA LEU A 167 15.74 1.39 24.39
C LEU A 167 15.55 0.74 25.75
N THR A 168 15.92 1.43 26.81
CA THR A 168 15.76 0.95 28.19
C THR A 168 14.77 1.85 28.91
N ASP A 169 13.69 1.28 29.43
CA ASP A 169 12.65 2.02 30.14
C ASP A 169 12.99 2.28 31.62
N GLU A 170 12.08 2.90 32.36
CA GLU A 170 12.25 3.17 33.79
C GLU A 170 12.35 1.91 34.67
N ASN A 171 11.94 0.74 34.17
CA ASN A 171 11.97 -0.55 34.86
C ASN A 171 13.18 -1.40 34.45
N GLU A 172 14.15 -0.81 33.76
CA GLU A 172 15.33 -1.49 33.20
C GLU A 172 14.98 -2.57 32.16
N GLN A 173 13.81 -2.50 31.52
CA GLN A 173 13.44 -3.39 30.43
C GLN A 173 14.06 -2.91 29.11
N GLU A 174 14.90 -3.75 28.52
CA GLU A 174 15.51 -3.47 27.22
C GLU A 174 14.62 -3.92 26.06
N THR A 175 14.38 -3.02 25.11
CA THR A 175 13.79 -3.34 23.82
C THR A 175 14.74 -2.97 22.68
N LYS A 176 14.95 -3.91 21.74
CA LYS A 176 15.85 -3.74 20.60
C LYS A 176 15.05 -3.51 19.34
N VAL A 177 15.39 -2.47 18.59
CA VAL A 177 14.77 -2.12 17.32
C VAL A 177 15.82 -1.70 16.29
N SER A 178 15.53 -1.93 15.02
CA SER A 178 16.31 -1.42 13.89
C SER A 178 15.58 -0.21 13.31
N ALA A 179 16.13 0.98 13.52
CA ALA A 179 15.48 2.23 13.12
C ALA A 179 16.49 3.20 12.52
N VAL A 180 15.97 4.24 11.86
CA VAL A 180 16.78 5.29 11.23
C VAL A 180 16.98 6.46 12.19
N GLY A 181 15.93 6.87 12.88
CA GLY A 181 15.98 7.99 13.80
C GLY A 181 14.74 8.04 14.70
N LEU A 182 14.83 8.87 15.75
CA LEU A 182 13.78 9.06 16.74
C LEU A 182 13.48 10.54 16.92
N VAL A 183 12.24 10.87 17.26
CA VAL A 183 11.82 12.23 17.63
C VAL A 183 11.04 12.17 18.94
N GLY A 184 11.57 12.84 19.95
CA GLY A 184 10.93 13.00 21.26
C GLY A 184 10.27 14.37 21.36
N VAL A 185 9.02 14.40 21.82
CA VAL A 185 8.25 15.62 22.06
C VAL A 185 7.49 15.53 23.38
N GLU A 186 7.47 16.63 24.12
CA GLU A 186 6.67 16.78 25.34
C GLU A 186 5.33 17.45 25.08
N TYR A 187 5.29 18.39 24.13
CA TYR A 187 4.12 19.23 23.87
C TYR A 187 3.66 19.14 22.41
N GLN A 188 2.42 19.58 22.17
CA GLN A 188 1.93 19.81 20.82
C GLN A 188 2.54 21.08 20.20
N ASN A 189 3.79 20.95 19.77
CA ASN A 189 4.59 22.03 19.19
C ASN A 189 4.26 22.35 17.70
N GLY A 190 3.43 21.52 17.06
CA GLY A 190 3.02 21.71 15.67
C GLY A 190 4.01 21.17 14.64
N THR A 191 4.97 20.34 15.06
CA THR A 191 5.79 19.50 14.19
C THR A 191 4.96 18.40 13.55
N PHE A 192 5.49 17.78 12.51
CA PHE A 192 4.87 16.62 11.91
C PHE A 192 4.77 15.46 12.92
N ALA A 193 5.82 15.24 13.73
CA ALA A 193 5.82 14.31 14.85
C ALA A 193 4.64 14.55 15.78
N SER A 194 4.51 15.74 16.36
CA SER A 194 3.46 16.02 17.35
C SER A 194 2.06 15.83 16.80
N LYS A 195 1.85 16.10 15.50
CA LYS A 195 0.55 15.90 14.83
C LYS A 195 0.11 14.44 14.78
N LEU A 196 1.04 13.53 14.53
CA LEU A 196 0.73 12.09 14.42
C LEU A 196 0.31 11.46 15.74
N ILE A 197 0.70 12.09 16.84
CA ILE A 197 0.45 11.62 18.21
C ILE A 197 -0.31 12.66 19.04
N THR A 198 -1.08 13.53 18.38
CA THR A 198 -1.89 14.59 19.04
C THR A 198 -2.75 14.01 20.17
N SER A 199 -3.42 12.88 19.93
CA SER A 199 -4.28 12.20 20.92
C SER A 199 -3.50 11.53 22.05
N GLN A 200 -2.17 11.54 22.00
CA GLN A 200 -1.30 10.84 22.95
C GLN A 200 -0.42 11.78 23.79
N ILE A 201 -0.38 13.07 23.47
CA ILE A 201 0.44 14.07 24.18
C ILE A 201 -0.39 14.73 25.29
N ASN A 202 0.23 14.85 26.47
CA ASN A 202 -0.26 15.61 27.61
C ASN A 202 0.94 16.29 28.28
N ALA A 203 0.79 17.56 28.65
CA ALA A 203 1.87 18.39 29.19
C ALA A 203 1.98 18.39 30.72
N ALA A 204 1.21 17.57 31.43
CA ALA A 204 1.16 17.55 32.90
C ALA A 204 0.99 16.14 33.49
N ASP A 205 1.44 15.09 32.81
CA ASP A 205 1.34 13.70 33.28
C ASP A 205 2.70 13.00 33.53
N GLY A 206 3.80 13.71 33.33
CA GLY A 206 5.17 13.27 33.55
C GLY A 206 5.66 12.25 32.52
N LYS A 207 5.09 12.24 31.31
CA LYS A 207 5.39 11.25 30.28
C LYS A 207 5.74 11.91 28.95
N LEU A 208 6.96 11.65 28.49
CA LEU A 208 7.41 12.04 27.16
C LEU A 208 6.86 11.12 26.08
N SER A 209 6.72 11.65 24.87
CA SER A 209 6.30 10.91 23.69
C SER A 209 7.45 10.76 22.72
N LEU A 210 7.81 9.52 22.37
CA LEU A 210 8.89 9.21 21.44
C LEU A 210 8.33 8.50 20.20
N LEU A 211 8.58 9.06 19.03
CA LEU A 211 8.31 8.45 17.73
C LEU A 211 9.58 7.83 17.16
N ILE A 212 9.45 6.64 16.57
CA ILE A 212 10.57 5.88 16.01
C ILE A 212 10.34 5.68 14.52
N LEU A 213 11.26 6.12 13.67
CA LEU A 213 11.20 5.92 12.23
C LEU A 213 11.96 4.66 11.79
N ALA A 214 11.23 3.62 11.39
CA ALA A 214 11.79 2.35 10.89
C ALA A 214 11.10 1.88 9.59
N PRO A 215 11.37 2.52 8.45
CA PRO A 215 10.79 2.14 7.16
C PRO A 215 11.35 0.80 6.64
N LEU A 216 10.50 -0.22 6.55
CA LEU A 216 10.83 -1.51 5.91
C LEU A 216 10.86 -1.46 4.38
N SER A 217 10.16 -0.49 3.78
CA SER A 217 10.07 -0.29 2.33
C SER A 217 10.07 1.19 1.99
N MET A 218 10.95 1.57 1.06
CA MET A 218 11.01 2.93 0.53
C MET A 218 9.68 3.31 -0.13
N LEU A 219 9.10 2.42 -0.95
CA LEU A 219 7.87 2.73 -1.69
C LEU A 219 6.67 2.92 -0.75
N GLN A 220 6.54 2.07 0.27
CA GLN A 220 5.46 2.18 1.26
C GLN A 220 5.56 3.48 2.05
N TYR A 221 6.76 3.80 2.52
CA TYR A 221 7.02 5.02 3.27
C TYR A 221 6.80 6.26 2.40
N MET A 222 7.25 6.26 1.15
CA MET A 222 6.97 7.33 0.18
C MET A 222 5.48 7.49 -0.11
N GLY A 223 4.74 6.38 -0.26
CA GLY A 223 3.29 6.42 -0.47
C GLY A 223 2.57 7.08 0.71
N TYR A 224 3.03 6.82 1.93
CA TYR A 224 2.55 7.49 3.13
C TYR A 224 2.89 8.99 3.12
N LEU A 225 4.15 9.35 2.87
CA LEU A 225 4.59 10.75 2.80
C LEU A 225 3.83 11.53 1.74
N PHE A 226 3.60 10.95 0.57
CA PHE A 226 2.83 11.61 -0.47
C PHE A 226 1.40 11.90 -0.01
N ARG A 227 0.74 10.90 0.61
CA ARG A 227 -0.62 11.09 1.17
C ARG A 227 -0.64 12.12 2.29
N SER A 228 0.37 12.14 3.16
CA SER A 228 0.39 13.04 4.31
C SER A 228 0.76 14.48 3.95
N LEU A 229 1.72 14.68 3.03
CA LEU A 229 2.23 16.01 2.66
C LEU A 229 1.42 16.65 1.52
N VAL A 230 0.93 15.86 0.56
CA VAL A 230 0.25 16.37 -0.64
C VAL A 230 -1.27 16.31 -0.49
N SER A 231 -1.82 15.20 0.02
CA SER A 231 -3.27 15.06 0.20
C SER A 231 -3.76 15.78 1.47
N ARG A 232 -5.03 16.21 1.49
CA ARG A 232 -5.72 16.73 2.68
C ARG A 232 -6.24 15.61 3.61
N TRP A 233 -5.88 14.36 3.32
CA TRP A 233 -6.31 13.22 4.12
C TRP A 233 -5.66 13.24 5.51
N LYS A 234 -6.49 13.48 6.53
CA LYS A 234 -6.13 13.27 7.93
C LYS A 234 -6.10 11.77 8.20
N SER A 235 -4.92 11.18 8.25
CA SER A 235 -4.75 9.84 8.80
C SER A 235 -4.37 9.99 10.27
N GLU A 236 -5.29 9.64 11.17
CA GLU A 236 -5.04 9.58 12.62
C GLU A 236 -4.30 8.29 13.03
N GLN A 237 -4.06 7.38 12.09
CA GLN A 237 -3.35 6.13 12.33
C GLN A 237 -1.87 6.25 11.95
N LEU A 238 -1.01 5.84 12.87
CA LEU A 238 0.42 5.75 12.64
C LEU A 238 0.70 4.73 11.51
N PRO A 239 1.53 5.08 10.52
CA PRO A 239 1.96 4.14 9.50
C PRO A 239 2.81 3.02 10.12
N ARG A 240 2.86 1.86 9.47
CA ARG A 240 3.70 0.73 9.90
C ARG A 240 5.20 1.04 9.94
N SER A 241 5.66 2.11 9.29
CA SER A 241 7.05 2.56 9.36
C SER A 241 7.34 3.40 10.61
N LEU A 242 6.34 3.70 11.44
CA LEU A 242 6.48 4.46 12.67
C LEU A 242 6.13 3.60 13.88
N GLY A 243 6.97 3.66 14.90
CA GLY A 243 6.67 3.17 16.24
C GLY A 243 6.43 4.33 17.19
N TYR A 244 5.79 4.03 18.31
CA TYR A 244 5.47 5.01 19.34
C TYR A 244 5.76 4.46 20.73
N ILE A 245 6.39 5.26 21.58
CA ILE A 245 6.63 4.98 22.98
C ILE A 245 6.20 6.17 23.84
N ARG A 246 5.53 5.88 24.95
CA ARG A 246 5.22 6.80 26.04
C ARG A 246 5.84 6.29 27.33
N SER A 247 6.72 7.07 27.94
CA SER A 247 7.42 6.72 29.18
C SER A 247 7.90 7.99 29.92
N SER A 248 8.21 7.88 31.20
CA SER A 248 8.80 8.97 31.99
C SER A 248 10.31 9.05 31.83
N LYS A 249 10.98 7.94 31.48
CA LYS A 249 12.42 7.86 31.30
C LYS A 249 12.78 6.82 30.25
N LEU A 250 13.59 7.20 29.28
CA LEU A 250 14.12 6.28 28.26
C LEU A 250 15.62 6.52 28.07
N GLU A 251 16.41 5.48 28.29
CA GLU A 251 17.81 5.46 27.88
C GLU A 251 17.91 4.88 26.46
N ILE A 252 18.63 5.58 25.59
CA ILE A 252 18.72 5.30 24.17
C ILE A 252 20.19 5.06 23.84
N LYS A 253 20.52 3.81 23.50
CA LYS A 253 21.84 3.38 23.03
C LYS A 253 21.75 2.98 21.58
N THR A 254 22.77 3.29 20.78
CA THR A 254 22.83 2.87 19.37
C THR A 254 24.14 2.15 19.08
N GLU A 255 24.11 1.24 18.12
CA GLU A 255 25.33 0.54 17.66
C GLU A 255 26.31 1.48 16.93
N ARG A 256 25.77 2.47 16.21
CA ARG A 256 26.54 3.58 15.63
C ARG A 256 26.11 4.87 16.30
N PRO A 257 27.03 5.74 16.72
CA PRO A 257 26.67 7.05 17.26
C PRO A 257 25.77 7.80 16.29
N LEU A 258 24.67 8.33 16.81
CA LEU A 258 23.73 9.19 16.08
C LEU A 258 23.83 10.59 16.67
N GLU A 259 23.89 11.60 15.80
CA GLU A 259 23.78 13.00 16.20
C GLU A 259 22.44 13.23 16.91
N VAL A 260 22.49 14.00 18.00
CA VAL A 260 21.32 14.39 18.79
C VAL A 260 21.16 15.89 18.72
N LEU A 261 20.03 16.31 18.17
CA LEU A 261 19.62 17.69 18.10
C LEU A 261 18.60 17.96 19.20
N VAL A 262 18.84 19.00 20.00
CA VAL A 262 17.87 19.52 20.96
C VAL A 262 17.43 20.89 20.47
N ASP A 263 16.14 21.06 20.21
CA ASP A 263 15.55 22.30 19.71
C ASP A 263 16.26 22.88 18.48
N SER A 264 16.58 22.01 17.50
CA SER A 264 17.26 22.30 16.23
C SER A 264 18.78 22.54 16.29
N GLU A 265 19.41 22.45 17.47
CA GLU A 265 20.86 22.57 17.62
C GLU A 265 21.49 21.22 17.94
N ILE A 266 22.61 20.89 17.27
CA ILE A 266 23.38 19.68 17.58
C ILE A 266 24.03 19.87 18.95
N ARG A 267 23.81 18.91 19.86
CA ARG A 267 24.29 19.00 21.25
C ARG A 267 25.20 17.87 21.66
N CYS A 268 24.86 16.65 21.27
CA CYS A 268 25.63 15.47 21.62
C CYS A 268 25.42 14.35 20.59
N GLU A 269 26.02 13.20 20.87
CA GLU A 269 25.73 11.95 20.17
C GLU A 269 25.20 10.94 21.19
N THR A 270 24.54 9.88 20.71
CA THR A 270 24.13 8.76 21.56
C THR A 270 25.33 8.08 22.24
N PRO A 271 25.18 7.58 23.48
CA PRO A 271 23.92 7.35 24.20
C PRO A 271 23.33 8.61 24.86
N VAL A 272 22.00 8.64 24.98
CA VAL A 272 21.29 9.71 25.68
C VAL A 272 20.18 9.17 26.57
N VAL A 273 19.86 9.90 27.63
CA VAL A 273 18.74 9.62 28.52
C VAL A 273 17.71 10.72 28.36
N LEU A 274 16.50 10.35 27.95
CA LEU A 274 15.36 11.25 27.94
C LEU A 274 14.58 11.08 29.25
N ARG A 275 14.25 12.17 29.92
CA ARG A 275 13.48 12.15 31.18
C ARG A 275 12.46 13.29 31.20
N SER A 276 11.20 12.98 31.46
CA SER A 276 10.17 13.98 31.77
C SER A 276 10.06 14.15 33.29
N THR A 277 10.10 15.39 33.76
CA THR A 277 9.87 15.73 35.17
C THR A 277 8.46 16.27 35.35
N LYS A 278 7.65 15.54 36.11
CA LYS A 278 6.23 15.83 36.31
C LYS A 278 6.01 17.16 37.04
N GLU A 279 5.09 17.98 36.53
CA GLU A 279 4.58 19.20 37.19
C GLU A 279 5.72 20.07 37.75
N SER A 280 6.64 20.49 36.89
CA SER A 280 7.91 21.11 37.30
C SER A 280 7.94 22.63 37.12
N LEU A 281 7.21 23.21 36.16
CA LEU A 281 7.25 24.66 35.89
C LEU A 281 5.85 25.27 35.83
N ARG A 282 5.60 26.36 36.56
CA ARG A 282 4.37 27.17 36.42
C ARG A 282 4.55 28.16 35.27
N LEU A 283 4.20 27.74 34.05
CA LEU A 283 4.36 28.55 32.84
C LEU A 283 3.06 29.20 32.38
N SER A 284 3.06 30.52 32.15
CA SER A 284 1.93 31.26 31.60
C SER A 284 1.83 31.01 30.08
N VAL A 285 0.98 30.06 29.72
CA VAL A 285 0.73 29.60 28.35
C VAL A 285 -0.64 30.06 27.84
N GLY A 286 -0.82 30.13 26.52
CA GLY A 286 -2.10 30.55 25.94
C GLY A 286 -3.20 29.52 26.13
N LYS A 287 -4.48 29.95 26.13
CA LYS A 287 -5.64 29.07 26.35
C LYS A 287 -5.67 27.84 25.42
N MET A 288 -5.32 28.04 24.15
CA MET A 288 -5.24 26.96 23.16
C MET A 288 -4.19 25.89 23.49
N PHE A 289 -3.20 26.16 24.35
CA PHE A 289 -2.22 25.17 24.79
C PHE A 289 -2.90 24.05 25.56
N TRP A 290 -3.75 24.41 26.53
CA TRP A 290 -4.47 23.45 27.37
C TRP A 290 -5.61 22.74 26.64
N GLU A 291 -6.32 23.45 25.75
CA GLU A 291 -7.39 22.86 24.92
C GLU A 291 -6.89 21.75 23.98
N LYS A 292 -5.61 21.82 23.62
CA LYS A 292 -4.96 20.85 22.74
C LYS A 292 -4.52 19.58 23.44
N GLN A 293 -4.32 19.60 24.76
CA GLN A 293 -3.79 18.43 25.48
C GLN A 293 -4.81 17.29 25.52
N SER A 294 -4.33 16.06 25.33
CA SER A 294 -5.21 14.89 25.33
C SER A 294 -5.73 14.59 26.74
N ARG A 295 -7.06 14.53 26.87
CA ARG A 295 -7.75 14.15 28.12
C ARG A 295 -7.85 12.64 28.33
N ASP A 296 -7.62 11.87 27.26
CA ASP A 296 -7.87 10.41 27.24
C ASP A 296 -6.69 9.58 27.77
N VAL A 297 -5.51 10.20 27.95
CA VAL A 297 -4.29 9.50 28.38
C VAL A 297 -4.02 9.78 29.86
N GLN A 298 -4.51 8.89 30.72
CA GLN A 298 -4.24 8.94 32.17
C GLN A 298 -2.91 8.25 32.52
N GLY A 299 -1.77 8.90 32.23
CA GLY A 299 -0.45 8.54 32.78
C GLY A 299 0.08 7.12 32.53
N LYS A 300 -0.58 6.30 31.70
CA LYS A 300 -0.15 4.93 31.38
C LYS A 300 0.95 4.95 30.33
N ASN A 301 1.97 4.12 30.56
CA ASN A 301 2.97 3.83 29.53
C ASN A 301 2.30 3.13 28.32
N SER A 302 2.83 3.39 27.14
CA SER A 302 2.34 2.78 25.90
C SER A 302 3.51 2.49 24.98
N PHE A 303 3.63 1.24 24.56
CA PHE A 303 4.64 0.79 23.60
C PHE A 303 3.90 0.20 22.40
N LYS A 304 4.04 0.84 21.24
CA LYS A 304 3.47 0.41 19.96
C LYS A 304 4.60 0.23 18.96
N ILE A 305 5.41 -0.80 19.20
CA ILE A 305 6.66 -1.06 18.48
C ILE A 305 6.80 -2.52 18.00
N ASP A 306 5.81 -3.39 18.27
CA ASP A 306 5.86 -4.82 17.93
C ASP A 306 6.01 -5.10 16.44
N HIS A 307 5.54 -4.17 15.59
CA HIS A 307 5.65 -4.27 14.14
C HIS A 307 6.96 -3.73 13.56
N LEU A 308 7.82 -3.14 14.39
CA LEU A 308 9.12 -2.64 13.95
C LEU A 308 10.12 -3.81 13.79
N PRO A 309 11.07 -3.71 12.86
CA PRO A 309 12.13 -4.71 12.72
C PRO A 309 12.98 -4.75 14.00
N SER A 310 13.08 -5.91 14.63
CA SER A 310 13.88 -6.13 15.84
C SER A 310 14.86 -7.30 15.71
N ASP A 311 14.70 -8.15 14.71
CA ASP A 311 15.55 -9.31 14.47
C ASP A 311 16.89 -8.93 13.80
N GLU A 312 17.89 -9.81 13.96
CA GLU A 312 19.25 -9.55 13.48
C GLU A 312 19.36 -9.49 11.95
N GLU A 313 18.53 -10.24 11.24
CA GLU A 313 18.53 -10.29 9.77
C GLU A 313 18.04 -8.96 9.20
N SER A 314 16.89 -8.48 9.69
CA SER A 314 16.31 -7.17 9.41
C SER A 314 17.31 -6.06 9.67
N ALA A 315 17.95 -6.08 10.85
CA ALA A 315 18.97 -5.09 11.17
C ALA A 315 20.13 -5.11 10.19
N SER A 316 20.61 -6.29 9.77
CA SER A 316 21.76 -6.44 8.87
C SER A 316 21.50 -5.94 7.45
N TYR A 317 20.33 -6.25 6.86
CA TYR A 317 20.03 -5.79 5.50
C TYR A 317 19.62 -4.31 5.48
N LEU A 318 18.86 -3.83 6.48
CA LEU A 318 18.42 -2.43 6.56
C LEU A 318 19.58 -1.47 6.90
N ALA A 319 20.63 -1.96 7.56
CA ALA A 319 21.84 -1.17 7.81
C ALA A 319 22.62 -0.81 6.53
N LYS A 320 22.40 -1.54 5.42
CA LYS A 320 23.01 -1.26 4.12
C LYS A 320 22.22 -0.19 3.37
N ALA A 321 20.95 -0.47 3.13
CA ALA A 321 20.00 0.44 2.48
C ALA A 321 18.56 -0.05 2.69
N ILE A 322 17.63 0.90 2.77
CA ILE A 322 16.20 0.58 2.78
C ILE A 322 15.82 0.04 1.38
N PRO A 323 15.27 -1.17 1.28
CA PRO A 323 14.91 -1.74 -0.01
C PRO A 323 13.71 -1.02 -0.62
N LEU A 324 13.60 -1.08 -1.95
CA LEU A 324 12.47 -0.46 -2.67
C LEU A 324 11.14 -1.12 -2.26
N PHE A 325 11.15 -2.45 -2.19
CA PHE A 325 10.06 -3.30 -1.73
C PHE A 325 10.40 -3.93 -0.38
N ASN A 326 9.38 -4.27 0.40
CA ASN A 326 9.59 -4.97 1.67
C ASN A 326 10.32 -6.31 1.43
N HIS A 327 11.09 -6.78 2.40
CA HIS A 327 11.59 -8.15 2.41
C HIS A 327 10.72 -8.97 3.34
N ALA A 328 10.23 -10.13 2.87
CA ALA A 328 9.53 -11.05 3.75
C ALA A 328 10.53 -11.59 4.78
N SER A 329 10.14 -11.67 6.05
CA SER A 329 11.00 -12.25 7.08
C SER A 329 11.26 -13.73 6.79
N GLN A 330 12.35 -14.31 7.31
CA GLN A 330 12.62 -15.74 7.17
C GLN A 330 11.46 -16.62 7.64
N ALA A 331 10.77 -16.23 8.72
CA ALA A 331 9.60 -16.94 9.22
C ALA A 331 8.43 -16.92 8.22
N GLN A 332 8.12 -15.75 7.66
CA GLN A 332 7.06 -15.61 6.64
C GLN A 332 7.41 -16.38 5.37
N TYR A 333 8.67 -16.33 4.95
CA TYR A 333 9.15 -17.08 3.81
C TYR A 333 9.03 -18.59 4.06
N ALA A 334 9.52 -19.09 5.19
CA ALA A 334 9.49 -20.51 5.52
C ALA A 334 8.05 -21.05 5.60
N ALA A 335 7.15 -20.31 6.24
CA ALA A 335 5.73 -20.68 6.34
C ALA A 335 5.06 -20.75 4.96
N LEU A 336 5.23 -19.71 4.13
CA LEU A 336 4.67 -19.69 2.78
C LEU A 336 5.27 -20.81 1.90
N PHE A 337 6.60 -20.97 1.95
CA PHE A 337 7.30 -21.95 1.13
C PHE A 337 6.92 -23.39 1.50
N SER A 338 6.76 -23.69 2.79
CA SER A 338 6.26 -24.99 3.25
C SER A 338 4.86 -25.28 2.72
N SER A 339 3.94 -24.30 2.85
CA SER A 339 2.57 -24.44 2.34
C SER A 339 2.54 -24.64 0.82
N LEU A 340 3.33 -23.88 0.06
CA LEU A 340 3.41 -24.04 -1.39
C LEU A 340 4.01 -25.38 -1.80
N ARG A 341 4.97 -25.91 -1.03
CA ARG A 341 5.57 -27.22 -1.30
C ARG A 341 4.60 -28.38 -1.09
N GLU A 342 3.70 -28.26 -0.12
CA GLU A 342 2.61 -29.21 0.07
C GLU A 342 1.57 -29.10 -1.06
N GLU A 343 1.20 -27.87 -1.43
CA GLU A 343 0.24 -27.59 -2.53
C GLU A 343 0.75 -27.97 -3.93
N GLY A 344 2.08 -27.99 -4.12
CA GLY A 344 2.72 -28.42 -5.36
C GLY A 344 2.77 -29.94 -5.54
N GLN A 345 2.40 -30.73 -4.52
CA GLN A 345 2.42 -32.18 -4.57
C GLN A 345 1.07 -32.77 -4.96
N LEU A 346 1.13 -33.80 -5.80
CA LEU A 346 -0.04 -34.58 -6.18
C LEU A 346 -0.58 -35.33 -4.96
N ASN A 347 -1.84 -35.08 -4.61
CA ASN A 347 -2.51 -35.77 -3.52
C ASN A 347 -3.93 -36.21 -3.93
N SER A 348 -4.51 -37.13 -3.16
CA SER A 348 -5.82 -37.72 -3.48
C SER A 348 -6.95 -36.70 -3.45
N THR A 349 -6.93 -35.77 -2.49
CA THR A 349 -7.95 -34.72 -2.36
C THR A 349 -7.97 -33.82 -3.60
N PHE A 350 -6.80 -33.42 -4.08
CA PHE A 350 -6.62 -32.64 -5.31
C PHE A 350 -7.28 -33.36 -6.50
N MET A 351 -7.00 -34.65 -6.67
CA MET A 351 -7.53 -35.44 -7.79
C MET A 351 -9.05 -35.60 -7.73
N ILE A 352 -9.59 -35.93 -6.55
CA ILE A 352 -11.04 -36.11 -6.36
C ILE A 352 -11.78 -34.80 -6.65
N LEU A 353 -11.32 -33.68 -6.06
CA LEU A 353 -11.93 -32.38 -6.29
C LEU A 353 -11.82 -31.96 -7.76
N LEU A 354 -10.68 -32.18 -8.40
CA LEU A 354 -10.49 -31.81 -9.80
C LEU A 354 -11.40 -32.63 -10.75
N ILE A 355 -11.56 -33.93 -10.52
CA ILE A 355 -12.45 -34.79 -11.31
C ILE A 355 -13.91 -34.36 -11.11
N LEU A 356 -14.35 -34.16 -9.86
CA LEU A 356 -15.71 -33.72 -9.55
C LEU A 356 -16.00 -32.33 -10.15
N ALA A 357 -15.08 -31.38 -10.01
CA ALA A 357 -15.17 -30.06 -10.64
C ALA A 357 -15.28 -30.19 -12.17
N THR A 358 -14.50 -31.06 -12.78
CA THR A 358 -14.54 -31.30 -14.24
C THR A 358 -15.88 -31.87 -14.67
N MET A 359 -16.46 -32.81 -13.92
CA MET A 359 -17.78 -33.34 -14.19
C MET A 359 -18.84 -32.23 -14.14
N ILE A 360 -18.85 -31.44 -13.06
CA ILE A 360 -19.80 -30.32 -12.90
C ILE A 360 -19.61 -29.28 -14.01
N ALA A 361 -18.36 -28.93 -14.35
CA ALA A 361 -18.06 -28.00 -15.43
C ALA A 361 -18.54 -28.52 -16.79
N THR A 362 -18.29 -29.80 -17.09
CA THR A 362 -18.70 -30.42 -18.36
C THR A 362 -20.22 -30.47 -18.49
N PHE A 363 -20.93 -30.85 -17.42
CA PHE A 363 -22.40 -30.78 -17.40
C PHE A 363 -22.91 -29.34 -17.52
N GLY A 364 -22.30 -28.40 -16.80
CA GLY A 364 -22.59 -26.96 -16.89
C GLY A 364 -22.44 -26.43 -18.31
N LEU A 365 -21.42 -26.87 -19.05
CA LEU A 365 -21.19 -26.53 -20.45
C LEU A 365 -22.29 -27.10 -21.35
N PHE A 366 -22.75 -28.35 -21.14
CA PHE A 366 -23.84 -28.95 -21.93
C PHE A 366 -25.20 -28.29 -21.68
N ILE A 367 -25.50 -27.94 -20.44
CA ILE A 367 -26.76 -27.23 -20.10
C ILE A 367 -26.66 -25.71 -20.32
N ASN A 368 -25.51 -25.21 -20.80
CA ASN A 368 -25.24 -23.79 -21.05
C ASN A 368 -25.49 -22.89 -19.81
N SER A 369 -25.03 -23.33 -18.63
CA SER A 369 -25.22 -22.62 -17.36
C SER A 369 -23.92 -22.02 -16.84
N SER A 370 -23.77 -20.71 -16.99
CA SER A 370 -22.60 -19.96 -16.48
C SER A 370 -22.44 -20.09 -14.95
N SER A 371 -23.55 -20.09 -14.20
CA SER A 371 -23.53 -20.21 -12.73
C SER A 371 -23.02 -21.58 -12.25
N VAL A 372 -23.40 -22.68 -12.93
CA VAL A 372 -22.87 -24.01 -12.61
C VAL A 372 -21.38 -24.11 -12.96
N ILE A 373 -20.97 -23.53 -14.08
CA ILE A 373 -19.56 -23.48 -14.50
C ILE A 373 -18.73 -22.70 -13.48
N ILE A 374 -19.23 -21.56 -12.99
CA ILE A 374 -18.58 -20.79 -11.92
C ILE A 374 -18.50 -21.62 -10.63
N GLY A 375 -19.56 -22.33 -10.24
CA GLY A 375 -19.54 -23.23 -9.09
C GLY A 375 -18.47 -24.32 -9.21
N ALA A 376 -18.30 -24.91 -10.39
CA ALA A 376 -17.25 -25.89 -10.67
C ALA A 376 -15.85 -25.30 -10.56
N MET A 377 -15.65 -24.07 -11.04
CA MET A 377 -14.38 -23.35 -10.90
C MET A 377 -13.99 -23.25 -9.41
N LEU A 378 -14.90 -22.79 -8.53
CA LEU A 378 -14.62 -22.62 -7.09
C LEU A 378 -14.12 -23.89 -6.39
N LEU A 379 -14.53 -25.05 -6.88
CA LEU A 379 -14.17 -26.35 -6.32
C LEU A 379 -12.79 -26.85 -6.80
N ALA A 380 -12.34 -26.40 -7.98
CA ALA A 380 -11.16 -26.92 -8.64
C ALA A 380 -9.83 -26.41 -8.01
N PRO A 381 -8.96 -27.31 -7.53
CA PRO A 381 -7.73 -26.92 -6.84
C PRO A 381 -6.54 -26.61 -7.77
N LEU A 382 -6.75 -26.47 -9.08
CA LEU A 382 -5.66 -26.37 -10.07
C LEU A 382 -4.71 -25.18 -9.85
N MET A 383 -5.19 -24.14 -9.15
CA MET A 383 -4.38 -22.96 -8.85
C MET A 383 -3.30 -23.19 -7.79
N GLN A 384 -3.49 -24.16 -6.89
CA GLN A 384 -2.51 -24.52 -5.85
C GLN A 384 -1.14 -24.87 -6.45
N PRO A 385 -1.02 -25.88 -7.35
CA PRO A 385 0.28 -26.20 -7.95
C PRO A 385 0.77 -25.12 -8.93
N ILE A 386 -0.09 -24.25 -9.46
CA ILE A 386 0.32 -23.15 -10.35
C ILE A 386 1.02 -22.03 -9.56
N VAL A 387 0.47 -21.64 -8.42
CA VAL A 387 1.12 -20.66 -7.53
C VAL A 387 2.41 -21.23 -6.96
N SER A 388 2.42 -22.53 -6.63
CA SER A 388 3.64 -23.25 -6.22
C SER A 388 4.72 -23.26 -7.30
N LEU A 389 4.35 -23.54 -8.56
CA LEU A 389 5.25 -23.44 -9.71
C LEU A 389 5.85 -22.03 -9.84
N SER A 390 5.04 -21.00 -9.65
CA SER A 390 5.47 -19.60 -9.71
C SER A 390 6.57 -19.30 -8.68
N MET A 391 6.45 -19.85 -7.48
CA MET A 391 7.45 -19.72 -6.43
C MET A 391 8.70 -20.55 -6.72
N GLY A 392 8.56 -21.76 -7.24
CA GLY A 392 9.67 -22.61 -7.69
C GLY A 392 10.53 -21.89 -8.73
N VAL A 393 9.87 -21.38 -9.78
CA VAL A 393 10.49 -20.57 -10.86
C VAL A 393 11.23 -19.36 -10.29
N LEU A 394 10.58 -18.68 -9.35
CA LEU A 394 11.13 -17.48 -8.74
C LEU A 394 12.39 -17.75 -7.90
N ARG A 395 12.41 -18.87 -7.18
CA ARG A 395 13.52 -19.28 -6.31
C ARG A 395 14.52 -20.21 -6.99
N GLN A 396 14.26 -20.60 -8.25
CA GLN A 396 15.04 -21.60 -8.98
C GLN A 396 15.13 -22.93 -8.22
N ASP A 397 14.05 -23.31 -7.54
CA ASP A 397 13.95 -24.58 -6.83
C ASP A 397 13.42 -25.64 -7.79
N SER A 398 14.34 -26.42 -8.38
CA SER A 398 14.00 -27.43 -9.37
C SER A 398 13.10 -28.54 -8.82
N ALA A 399 13.16 -28.85 -7.52
CA ALA A 399 12.31 -29.86 -6.91
C ALA A 399 10.86 -29.36 -6.82
N LEU A 400 10.66 -28.11 -6.41
CA LEU A 400 9.35 -27.47 -6.35
C LEU A 400 8.76 -27.25 -7.75
N GLU A 401 9.58 -26.80 -8.70
CA GLU A 401 9.20 -26.66 -10.12
C GLU A 401 8.74 -28.01 -10.68
N PHE A 402 9.55 -29.06 -10.53
CA PHE A 402 9.23 -30.37 -11.08
C PHE A 402 7.98 -30.98 -10.45
N SER A 403 7.85 -30.91 -9.11
CA SER A 403 6.65 -31.40 -8.42
C SER A 403 5.39 -30.68 -8.91
N SER A 404 5.45 -29.35 -9.01
CA SER A 404 4.32 -28.53 -9.44
C SER A 404 3.94 -28.78 -10.90
N VAL A 405 4.93 -28.84 -11.81
CA VAL A 405 4.70 -29.17 -13.23
C VAL A 405 4.09 -30.56 -13.36
N LYS A 406 4.62 -31.56 -12.64
CA LYS A 406 4.06 -32.92 -12.63
C LYS A 406 2.59 -32.91 -12.20
N THR A 407 2.27 -32.23 -11.10
CA THR A 407 0.89 -32.11 -10.59
C THR A 407 -0.02 -31.42 -11.59
N ILE A 408 0.42 -30.33 -12.22
CA ILE A 408 -0.33 -29.63 -13.27
C ILE A 408 -0.57 -30.55 -14.46
N VAL A 409 0.45 -31.25 -14.97
CA VAL A 409 0.32 -32.13 -16.14
C VAL A 409 -0.65 -33.28 -15.85
N VAL A 410 -0.53 -33.95 -14.70
CA VAL A 410 -1.46 -35.01 -14.31
C VAL A 410 -2.88 -34.48 -14.15
N GLY A 411 -3.04 -33.31 -13.51
CA GLY A 411 -4.32 -32.63 -13.40
C GLY A 411 -4.93 -32.31 -14.77
N VAL A 412 -4.13 -31.77 -15.68
CA VAL A 412 -4.55 -31.40 -17.05
C VAL A 412 -5.04 -32.63 -17.81
N LEU A 413 -4.26 -33.72 -17.78
CA LEU A 413 -4.64 -34.98 -18.40
C LEU A 413 -5.92 -35.55 -17.80
N SER A 414 -6.11 -35.43 -16.48
CA SER A 414 -7.33 -35.89 -15.80
C SER A 414 -8.55 -35.11 -16.27
N VAL A 415 -8.45 -33.78 -16.33
CA VAL A 415 -9.56 -32.92 -16.81
C VAL A 415 -9.92 -33.26 -18.26
N LEU A 416 -8.91 -33.35 -19.15
CA LEU A 416 -9.11 -33.68 -20.56
C LEU A 416 -9.78 -35.05 -20.71
N LEU A 417 -9.27 -36.08 -20.00
CA LEU A 417 -9.80 -37.43 -20.08
C LEU A 417 -11.22 -37.51 -19.52
N THR A 418 -11.50 -36.91 -18.36
CA THR A 418 -12.84 -36.92 -17.78
C THR A 418 -13.84 -36.22 -18.68
N ALA A 419 -13.54 -35.01 -19.17
CA ALA A 419 -14.44 -34.29 -20.06
C ALA A 419 -14.63 -35.00 -21.43
N ALA A 420 -13.56 -35.58 -21.99
CA ALA A 420 -13.63 -36.36 -23.22
C ALA A 420 -14.49 -37.62 -23.07
N LEU A 421 -14.33 -38.36 -21.96
CA LEU A 421 -15.15 -39.53 -21.67
C LEU A 421 -16.63 -39.15 -21.54
N ILE A 422 -16.94 -38.08 -20.79
CA ILE A 422 -18.31 -37.61 -20.64
C ILE A 422 -18.89 -37.21 -22.01
N ALA A 423 -18.15 -36.46 -22.82
CA ALA A 423 -18.59 -36.03 -24.15
C ALA A 423 -18.76 -37.19 -25.14
N TRP A 424 -17.96 -38.24 -24.99
CA TRP A 424 -18.07 -39.45 -25.81
C TRP A 424 -19.28 -40.31 -25.42
N PHE A 425 -19.58 -40.44 -24.12
CA PHE A 425 -20.73 -41.21 -23.62
C PHE A 425 -22.07 -40.49 -23.81
N ILE A 426 -22.09 -39.15 -23.80
CA ILE A 426 -23.31 -38.36 -23.89
C ILE A 426 -23.54 -37.89 -25.33
N PRO A 427 -24.61 -38.32 -26.01
CA PRO A 427 -24.88 -37.99 -27.42
C PRO A 427 -25.49 -36.58 -27.58
N ILE A 428 -24.84 -35.56 -27.01
CA ILE A 428 -25.23 -34.15 -27.14
C ILE A 428 -24.13 -33.45 -27.92
N GLU A 429 -24.28 -33.34 -29.24
CA GLU A 429 -23.35 -32.62 -30.13
C GLU A 429 -23.86 -31.21 -30.45
N LYS A 430 -24.21 -30.45 -29.42
CA LYS A 430 -24.67 -29.06 -29.58
C LYS A 430 -23.63 -28.11 -28.99
N LEU A 431 -23.03 -27.29 -29.84
CA LEU A 431 -22.17 -26.20 -29.40
C LEU A 431 -23.00 -25.17 -28.63
N THR A 432 -22.71 -25.00 -27.35
CA THR A 432 -23.38 -24.02 -26.48
C THR A 432 -22.65 -22.67 -26.50
N THR A 433 -23.30 -21.59 -26.07
CA THR A 433 -22.69 -20.25 -26.05
C THR A 433 -21.51 -20.19 -25.08
N GLU A 434 -21.60 -20.91 -23.96
CA GLU A 434 -20.51 -21.07 -23.00
C GLU A 434 -19.30 -21.79 -23.61
N MET A 435 -19.51 -22.83 -24.42
CA MET A 435 -18.42 -23.49 -25.14
C MET A 435 -17.82 -22.58 -26.20
N SER A 436 -18.65 -21.93 -27.03
CA SER A 436 -18.17 -21.07 -28.12
C SER A 436 -17.35 -19.89 -27.62
N GLY A 437 -17.71 -19.32 -26.45
CA GLY A 437 -16.96 -18.23 -25.82
C GLY A 437 -15.52 -18.59 -25.44
N ARG A 438 -15.17 -19.88 -25.42
CA ARG A 438 -13.82 -20.39 -25.09
C ARG A 438 -13.02 -20.82 -26.32
N LEU A 439 -13.61 -20.75 -27.52
CA LEU A 439 -12.95 -21.11 -28.79
C LEU A 439 -12.24 -19.95 -29.46
N PHE A 440 -12.45 -18.72 -28.97
CA PHE A 440 -11.88 -17.51 -29.54
C PHE A 440 -11.08 -16.75 -28.48
N PRO A 441 -9.88 -17.25 -28.12
CA PRO A 441 -9.05 -16.60 -27.13
C PRO A 441 -8.60 -15.21 -27.61
N THR A 442 -8.55 -14.27 -26.68
CA THR A 442 -8.23 -12.86 -26.94
C THR A 442 -7.07 -12.39 -26.05
N THR A 443 -6.50 -11.24 -26.38
CA THR A 443 -5.51 -10.60 -25.49
C THR A 443 -6.11 -10.16 -24.16
N LEU A 444 -7.44 -9.99 -24.06
CA LEU A 444 -8.13 -9.67 -22.81
C LEU A 444 -8.05 -10.81 -21.81
N ASP A 445 -8.09 -12.07 -22.28
CA ASP A 445 -7.94 -13.25 -21.43
C ASP A 445 -6.56 -13.28 -20.75
N LEU A 446 -5.51 -12.84 -21.44
CA LEU A 446 -4.17 -12.70 -20.87
C LEU A 446 -4.13 -11.64 -19.76
N PHE A 447 -4.81 -10.49 -19.92
CA PHE A 447 -4.90 -9.49 -18.86
C PHE A 447 -5.65 -10.01 -17.63
N ILE A 448 -6.73 -10.77 -17.84
CA ILE A 448 -7.47 -11.42 -16.77
C ILE A 448 -6.57 -12.43 -16.05
N ALA A 449 -5.82 -13.25 -16.79
CA ALA A 449 -4.87 -14.20 -16.23
C ALA A 449 -3.76 -13.52 -15.40
N ILE A 450 -3.22 -12.40 -15.88
CA ILE A 450 -2.24 -11.60 -15.12
C ILE A 450 -2.86 -11.10 -13.81
N ALA A 451 -4.06 -10.51 -13.87
CA ALA A 451 -4.75 -10.03 -12.67
C ALA A 451 -5.05 -11.17 -11.67
N SER A 452 -5.47 -12.34 -12.16
CA SER A 452 -5.67 -13.54 -11.34
C SER A 452 -4.37 -14.04 -10.70
N GLY A 453 -3.24 -14.01 -11.42
CA GLY A 453 -1.93 -14.38 -10.86
C GLY A 453 -1.47 -13.44 -9.75
N VAL A 454 -1.66 -12.13 -9.93
CA VAL A 454 -1.38 -11.13 -8.88
C VAL A 454 -2.27 -11.38 -7.66
N ALA A 455 -3.58 -11.57 -7.86
CA ALA A 455 -4.52 -11.82 -6.79
C ALA A 455 -4.18 -13.11 -6.02
N ALA A 456 -3.84 -14.18 -6.73
CA ALA A 456 -3.48 -15.47 -6.13
C ALA A 456 -2.21 -15.37 -5.28
N ALA A 457 -1.13 -14.79 -5.80
CA ALA A 457 0.10 -14.62 -5.05
C ALA A 457 -0.07 -13.69 -3.84
N TYR A 458 -0.81 -12.59 -3.99
CA TYR A 458 -1.08 -11.66 -2.90
C TYR A 458 -1.94 -12.28 -1.79
N ALA A 459 -3.03 -12.98 -2.16
CA ALA A 459 -3.90 -13.66 -1.20
C ALA A 459 -3.15 -14.76 -0.44
N LYS A 460 -2.27 -15.50 -1.13
CA LYS A 460 -1.47 -16.55 -0.51
C LYS A 460 -0.38 -16.00 0.43
N SER A 461 0.16 -14.83 0.12
CA SER A 461 1.17 -14.16 0.94
C SER A 461 0.62 -13.46 2.19
N ASN A 462 -0.71 -13.30 2.29
CA ASN A 462 -1.35 -12.56 3.37
C ASN A 462 -2.34 -13.44 4.14
N GLU A 463 -1.93 -13.87 5.33
CA GLU A 463 -2.72 -14.76 6.21
C GLU A 463 -4.13 -14.23 6.52
N LYS A 464 -4.33 -12.91 6.51
CA LYS A 464 -5.65 -12.30 6.77
C LYS A 464 -6.64 -12.45 5.61
N ILE A 465 -6.14 -12.73 4.41
CA ILE A 465 -6.93 -12.77 3.16
C ILE A 465 -7.03 -14.18 2.58
N SER A 466 -6.12 -15.07 2.97
CA SER A 466 -5.98 -16.43 2.44
C SER A 466 -7.25 -17.30 2.56
N GLY A 467 -8.11 -17.06 3.55
CA GLY A 467 -9.28 -17.90 3.83
C GLY A 467 -10.59 -17.54 3.11
N SER A 468 -10.85 -16.28 2.75
CA SER A 468 -12.20 -15.82 2.34
C SER A 468 -12.29 -15.27 0.91
N LEU A 469 -11.24 -14.61 0.40
CA LEU A 469 -11.25 -14.00 -0.94
C LEU A 469 -10.64 -14.90 -2.02
N ALA A 470 -9.81 -15.86 -1.59
CA ALA A 470 -9.00 -16.69 -2.46
C ALA A 470 -9.85 -17.60 -3.36
N GLY A 471 -10.86 -18.30 -2.83
CA GLY A 471 -11.64 -19.28 -3.61
C GLY A 471 -12.35 -18.71 -4.84
N VAL A 472 -12.87 -17.47 -4.75
CA VAL A 472 -13.71 -16.86 -5.80
C VAL A 472 -12.89 -16.13 -6.88
N ALA A 473 -11.83 -15.41 -6.49
CA ALA A 473 -11.03 -14.63 -7.45
C ALA A 473 -10.02 -15.48 -8.25
N ILE A 474 -9.66 -16.67 -7.73
CA ILE A 474 -8.54 -17.49 -8.22
C ILE A 474 -8.97 -18.49 -9.31
N ALA A 475 -10.23 -18.93 -9.29
CA ALA A 475 -10.64 -20.11 -10.05
C ALA A 475 -11.18 -19.85 -11.49
N VAL A 476 -11.32 -18.59 -11.87
CA VAL A 476 -12.19 -18.18 -13.00
C VAL A 476 -11.67 -18.60 -14.39
N ALA A 477 -10.40 -18.98 -14.52
CA ALA A 477 -9.74 -18.95 -15.84
C ALA A 477 -9.27 -20.29 -16.43
N LEU A 478 -9.29 -21.42 -15.69
CA LEU A 478 -8.52 -22.61 -16.10
C LEU A 478 -9.35 -23.86 -16.44
N VAL A 479 -10.23 -24.29 -15.53
CA VAL A 479 -10.94 -25.57 -15.73
C VAL A 479 -11.89 -25.52 -16.92
N PRO A 480 -12.69 -24.46 -17.13
CA PRO A 480 -13.67 -24.49 -18.22
C PRO A 480 -13.08 -24.49 -19.62
N PRO A 481 -12.05 -23.70 -19.97
CA PRO A 481 -11.33 -23.87 -21.24
C PRO A 481 -10.80 -25.29 -21.42
N LEU A 482 -10.27 -25.89 -20.36
CA LEU A 482 -9.72 -27.24 -20.42
C LEU A 482 -10.81 -28.32 -20.56
N ALA A 483 -11.97 -28.13 -19.93
CA ALA A 483 -13.13 -29.00 -20.12
C ALA A 483 -13.69 -28.89 -21.54
N VAL A 484 -13.77 -27.68 -22.12
CA VAL A 484 -14.13 -27.48 -23.53
C VAL A 484 -13.13 -28.16 -24.46
N ALA A 485 -11.84 -28.09 -24.15
CA ALA A 485 -10.81 -28.81 -24.92
C ALA A 485 -11.03 -30.33 -24.85
N GLY A 486 -11.33 -30.87 -23.66
CA GLY A 486 -11.67 -32.29 -23.48
C GLY A 486 -12.95 -32.71 -24.21
N VAL A 487 -14.00 -31.89 -24.19
CA VAL A 487 -15.21 -32.09 -25.02
C VAL A 487 -14.86 -32.15 -26.51
N GLY A 488 -14.00 -31.24 -26.97
CA GLY A 488 -13.49 -31.24 -28.34
C GLY A 488 -12.76 -32.53 -28.72
N LEU A 489 -11.98 -33.13 -27.81
CA LEU A 489 -11.39 -34.46 -28.01
C LEU A 489 -12.46 -35.55 -28.09
N GLY A 490 -13.46 -35.53 -27.19
CA GLY A 490 -14.57 -36.50 -27.19
C GLY A 490 -15.41 -36.47 -28.47
N TRP A 491 -15.60 -35.28 -29.06
CA TRP A 491 -16.29 -35.08 -30.35
C TRP A 491 -15.37 -35.21 -31.56
N ALA A 492 -14.08 -35.54 -31.39
CA ALA A 492 -13.08 -35.56 -32.45
C ALA A 492 -12.95 -34.23 -33.24
N GLN A 493 -13.27 -33.10 -32.60
CA GLN A 493 -13.18 -31.76 -33.18
C GLN A 493 -11.84 -31.10 -32.81
N TRP A 494 -10.83 -31.31 -33.66
CA TRP A 494 -9.46 -30.82 -33.40
C TRP A 494 -9.38 -29.30 -33.20
N HIS A 495 -10.12 -28.52 -33.99
CA HIS A 495 -10.15 -27.06 -33.85
C HIS A 495 -10.68 -26.63 -32.47
N MET A 496 -11.74 -27.29 -31.98
CA MET A 496 -12.32 -27.02 -30.67
C MET A 496 -11.30 -27.30 -29.56
N PHE A 497 -10.60 -28.44 -29.65
CA PHE A 497 -9.52 -28.79 -28.73
C PHE A 497 -8.40 -27.76 -28.75
N SER A 498 -7.82 -27.47 -29.92
CA SER A 498 -6.64 -26.61 -30.04
C SER A 498 -6.89 -25.19 -29.55
N SER A 499 -8.05 -24.61 -29.87
CA SER A 499 -8.37 -23.22 -29.49
C SER A 499 -8.64 -23.08 -27.99
N ALA A 500 -9.43 -23.99 -27.41
CA ALA A 500 -9.71 -23.97 -25.98
C ALA A 500 -8.48 -24.35 -25.13
N PHE A 501 -7.63 -25.25 -25.63
CA PHE A 501 -6.36 -25.58 -25.00
C PHE A 501 -5.36 -24.43 -25.07
N LEU A 502 -5.33 -23.68 -26.19
CA LEU A 502 -4.52 -22.47 -26.31
C LEU A 502 -4.95 -21.42 -25.27
N LEU A 503 -6.26 -21.20 -25.07
CA LEU A 503 -6.79 -20.32 -24.02
C LEU A 503 -6.35 -20.76 -22.61
N PHE A 504 -6.40 -22.07 -22.33
CA PHE A 504 -5.87 -22.61 -21.07
C PHE A 504 -4.37 -22.31 -20.91
N LEU A 505 -3.58 -22.56 -21.96
CA LEU A 505 -2.13 -22.39 -21.93
C LEU A 505 -1.73 -20.92 -21.76
N THR A 506 -2.39 -20.00 -22.46
CA THR A 506 -2.15 -18.55 -22.30
C THR A 506 -2.45 -18.10 -20.87
N ASN A 507 -3.55 -18.60 -20.29
CA ASN A 507 -3.93 -18.27 -18.93
C ASN A 507 -2.94 -18.82 -17.91
N LEU A 508 -2.54 -20.09 -18.06
CA LEU A 508 -1.54 -20.73 -17.20
C LEU A 508 -0.23 -19.92 -17.18
N VAL A 509 0.30 -19.57 -18.35
CA VAL A 509 1.58 -18.88 -18.43
C VAL A 509 1.49 -17.44 -17.92
N GLY A 510 0.39 -16.73 -18.22
CA GLY A 510 0.13 -15.40 -17.68
C GLY A 510 0.04 -15.39 -16.15
N ILE A 511 -0.66 -16.36 -15.56
CA ILE A 511 -0.78 -16.51 -14.10
C ILE A 511 0.59 -16.76 -13.47
N VAL A 512 1.38 -17.70 -14.01
CA VAL A 512 2.68 -18.05 -13.43
C VAL A 512 3.64 -16.85 -13.42
N LEU A 513 3.73 -16.13 -14.54
CA LEU A 513 4.59 -14.95 -14.63
C LEU A 513 4.13 -13.84 -13.67
N ALA A 514 2.82 -13.56 -13.63
CA ALA A 514 2.27 -12.52 -12.77
C ALA A 514 2.42 -12.84 -11.28
N ALA A 515 2.22 -14.10 -10.89
CA ALA A 515 2.41 -14.56 -9.53
C ALA A 515 3.89 -14.48 -9.12
N ALA A 516 4.82 -14.90 -9.99
CA ALA A 516 6.26 -14.79 -9.75
C ALA A 516 6.71 -13.33 -9.57
N LEU A 517 6.24 -12.41 -10.42
CA LEU A 517 6.49 -10.96 -10.27
C LEU A 517 5.91 -10.40 -8.96
N THR A 518 4.73 -10.87 -8.56
CA THR A 518 4.09 -10.45 -7.32
C THR A 518 4.90 -10.88 -6.10
N PHE A 519 5.39 -12.13 -6.07
CA PHE A 519 6.25 -12.60 -4.99
C PHE A 519 7.58 -11.84 -4.91
N VAL A 520 8.14 -11.37 -6.04
CA VAL A 520 9.29 -10.43 -6.03
C VAL A 520 8.93 -9.12 -5.34
N VAL A 521 7.80 -8.51 -5.74
CA VAL A 521 7.33 -7.23 -5.18
C VAL A 521 7.00 -7.34 -3.69
N LEU A 522 6.60 -8.52 -3.23
CA LEU A 522 6.32 -8.81 -1.82
C LEU A 522 7.56 -9.21 -1.02
N GLY A 523 8.74 -9.33 -1.65
CA GLY A 523 9.99 -9.60 -0.95
C GLY A 523 10.32 -11.07 -0.73
N TYR A 524 9.63 -11.99 -1.39
CA TYR A 524 9.84 -13.43 -1.21
C TYR A 524 10.99 -14.00 -2.05
N SER A 525 11.68 -13.21 -2.87
CA SER A 525 12.94 -13.60 -3.53
C SER A 525 13.78 -12.40 -3.96
N PRO A 526 15.11 -12.44 -3.79
CA PRO A 526 15.99 -11.40 -4.32
C PRO A 526 15.93 -11.33 -5.85
N LEU A 527 15.91 -10.11 -6.40
CA LEU A 527 15.88 -9.87 -7.86
C LEU A 527 16.97 -10.62 -8.64
N ARG A 528 18.15 -10.81 -8.04
CA ARG A 528 19.28 -11.51 -8.66
C ARG A 528 18.98 -12.99 -8.93
N VAL A 529 18.29 -13.65 -8.00
CA VAL A 529 17.88 -15.06 -8.13
C VAL A 529 16.68 -15.17 -9.09
N ALA A 530 15.73 -14.25 -8.93
CA ALA A 530 14.50 -14.19 -9.72
C ALA A 530 14.71 -13.97 -11.23
N LYS A 531 15.78 -13.25 -11.61
CA LYS A 531 16.00 -12.77 -12.98
C LYS A 531 15.94 -13.88 -14.04
N LYS A 532 16.57 -15.03 -13.77
CA LYS A 532 16.62 -16.14 -14.73
C LYS A 532 15.24 -16.76 -14.96
N GLY A 533 14.52 -17.07 -13.89
CA GLY A 533 13.16 -17.63 -13.98
C GLY A 533 12.19 -16.69 -14.67
N ILE A 534 12.20 -15.41 -14.31
CA ILE A 534 11.35 -14.38 -14.92
C ILE A 534 11.64 -14.27 -16.43
N LEU A 535 12.92 -14.23 -16.83
CA LEU A 535 13.29 -14.10 -18.25
C LEU A 535 12.81 -15.30 -19.08
N ILE A 536 12.95 -16.53 -18.56
CA ILE A 536 12.45 -17.75 -19.22
C ILE A 536 10.94 -17.66 -19.40
N TRP A 537 10.19 -17.30 -18.36
CA TRP A 537 8.73 -17.21 -18.47
C TRP A 537 8.25 -16.05 -19.35
N PHE A 538 8.97 -14.93 -19.40
CA PHE A 538 8.70 -13.89 -20.40
C PHE A 538 8.85 -14.42 -21.83
N MET A 539 9.86 -15.25 -22.10
CA MET A 539 10.03 -15.89 -23.41
C MET A 539 8.91 -16.89 -23.70
N ILE A 540 8.46 -17.66 -22.70
CA ILE A 540 7.31 -18.57 -22.86
C ILE A 540 6.02 -17.78 -23.15
N VAL A 541 5.76 -16.67 -22.44
CA VAL A 541 4.61 -15.79 -22.72
C VAL A 541 4.69 -15.25 -24.16
N ALA A 542 5.87 -14.76 -24.58
CA ALA A 542 6.07 -14.26 -25.93
C ALA A 542 5.80 -15.35 -26.99
N LEU A 543 6.29 -16.58 -26.76
CA LEU A 543 6.08 -17.71 -27.64
C LEU A 543 4.58 -18.06 -27.75
N VAL A 544 3.86 -18.12 -26.63
CA VAL A 544 2.43 -18.46 -26.59
C VAL A 544 1.56 -17.32 -27.14
N SER A 545 2.05 -16.07 -27.12
CA SER A 545 1.33 -14.91 -27.68
C SER A 545 1.25 -14.94 -29.21
N ILE A 546 2.18 -15.63 -29.90
CA ILE A 546 2.19 -15.75 -31.37
C ILE A 546 0.93 -16.48 -31.90
N PRO A 547 0.62 -17.72 -31.47
CA PRO A 547 -0.60 -18.41 -31.91
C PRO A 547 -1.87 -17.72 -31.37
N LEU A 548 -1.81 -17.07 -30.20
CA LEU A 548 -2.92 -16.29 -29.68
C LEU A 548 -3.27 -15.12 -30.61
N TYR A 549 -2.26 -14.38 -31.08
CA TYR A 549 -2.46 -13.29 -32.04
C TYR A 549 -3.06 -13.80 -33.35
N SER A 550 -2.57 -14.93 -33.86
CA SER A 550 -3.13 -15.56 -35.06
C SER A 550 -4.60 -15.96 -34.87
N SER A 551 -4.96 -16.55 -33.73
CA SER A 551 -6.35 -16.91 -33.41
C SER A 551 -7.26 -15.69 -33.31
N PHE A 552 -6.73 -14.58 -32.77
CA PHE A 552 -7.45 -13.33 -32.63
C PHE A 552 -7.77 -12.68 -34.00
N GLU A 553 -6.80 -12.68 -34.93
CA GLU A 553 -7.05 -12.19 -36.30
C GLU A 553 -8.08 -13.06 -37.03
N GLN A 554 -8.03 -14.38 -36.88
CA GLN A 554 -9.03 -15.29 -37.47
C GLN A 554 -10.45 -15.04 -36.89
N MET A 555 -10.55 -14.80 -35.58
CA MET A 555 -11.81 -14.41 -34.94
C MET A 555 -12.34 -13.09 -35.51
N LYS A 556 -11.47 -12.07 -35.62
CA LYS A 556 -11.84 -10.75 -36.16
C LYS A 556 -12.35 -10.87 -37.59
N GLU A 557 -11.69 -11.65 -38.43
CA GLU A 557 -12.15 -11.94 -39.80
C GLU A 557 -13.53 -12.60 -39.80
N ASN A 558 -13.75 -13.62 -38.97
CA ASN A 558 -15.04 -14.32 -38.86
C ASN A 558 -16.18 -13.38 -38.39
N ILE A 559 -15.94 -12.53 -37.39
CA ILE A 559 -16.93 -11.55 -36.90
C ILE A 559 -17.25 -10.53 -37.99
N VAL A 560 -16.23 -10.03 -38.70
CA VAL A 560 -16.44 -9.08 -39.81
C VAL A 560 -17.25 -9.73 -40.92
N ILE A 561 -16.94 -10.97 -41.32
CA ILE A 561 -17.70 -11.71 -42.33
C ILE A 561 -19.15 -11.91 -41.87
N GLN A 562 -19.36 -12.36 -40.64
CA GLN A 562 -20.70 -12.62 -40.10
C GLN A 562 -21.54 -11.33 -40.03
N LYS A 563 -20.93 -10.21 -39.59
CA LYS A 563 -21.59 -8.90 -39.54
C LYS A 563 -21.86 -8.34 -40.93
N SER A 564 -20.92 -8.49 -41.86
CA SER A 564 -21.09 -8.11 -43.26
C SER A 564 -22.26 -8.87 -43.87
N LEU A 565 -22.35 -10.19 -43.66
CA LEU A 565 -23.44 -11.03 -44.14
C LEU A 565 -24.78 -10.77 -43.45
N SER A 566 -24.80 -10.45 -42.16
CA SER A 566 -26.06 -10.16 -41.42
C SER A 566 -26.68 -8.82 -41.80
N ASN A 567 -25.84 -7.87 -42.22
CA ASN A 567 -26.29 -6.51 -42.57
C ASN A 567 -26.73 -6.38 -44.02
N ILE A 568 -26.71 -7.45 -44.81
CA ILE A 568 -27.10 -7.37 -46.20
C ILE A 568 -28.59 -7.60 -46.36
N HIS A 569 -29.26 -6.56 -46.83
CA HIS A 569 -30.62 -6.59 -47.34
C HIS A 569 -30.54 -6.63 -48.87
N PHE A 570 -30.99 -7.71 -49.49
CA PHE A 570 -31.05 -7.80 -50.95
C PHE A 570 -32.50 -7.67 -51.43
N THR A 571 -32.70 -6.89 -52.49
CA THR A 571 -33.92 -6.91 -53.29
C THR A 571 -33.66 -7.68 -54.58
N LEU A 572 -34.02 -8.97 -54.59
CA LEU A 572 -33.92 -9.81 -55.80
C LEU A 572 -35.24 -9.72 -56.55
N ASN A 573 -35.26 -9.00 -57.68
CA ASN A 573 -36.39 -8.96 -58.63
C ASN A 573 -37.79 -8.85 -57.97
N THR A 574 -37.96 -7.99 -56.95
CA THR A 574 -39.16 -7.73 -56.10
C THR A 574 -39.25 -8.47 -54.75
N GLN A 575 -38.35 -9.41 -54.44
CA GLN A 575 -38.33 -10.09 -53.14
C GLN A 575 -37.24 -9.51 -52.21
N GLU A 576 -37.64 -9.18 -50.98
CA GLU A 576 -36.71 -8.78 -49.92
C GLU A 576 -36.12 -10.03 -49.28
N VAL A 577 -34.79 -10.11 -49.21
CA VAL A 577 -34.05 -11.25 -48.66
C VAL A 577 -33.12 -10.79 -47.54
N VAL A 578 -33.21 -11.45 -46.40
CA VAL A 578 -32.37 -11.23 -45.21
C VAL A 578 -31.71 -12.52 -44.78
N LEU A 579 -30.43 -12.45 -44.41
CA LEU A 579 -29.66 -13.58 -43.87
C LEU A 579 -29.67 -13.55 -42.34
N THR A 580 -30.04 -14.67 -41.73
CA THR A 580 -30.04 -14.86 -40.28
C THR A 580 -29.34 -16.17 -39.91
N HIS A 581 -28.98 -16.35 -38.63
CA HIS A 581 -28.30 -17.56 -38.14
C HIS A 581 -27.09 -18.00 -38.98
N ILE A 582 -26.25 -17.03 -39.38
CA ILE A 582 -25.04 -17.30 -40.19
C ILE A 582 -23.99 -17.99 -39.31
N GLN A 583 -23.60 -19.19 -39.71
CA GLN A 583 -22.51 -19.98 -39.13
C GLN A 583 -21.44 -20.20 -40.20
N LEU A 584 -20.19 -19.89 -39.85
CA LEU A 584 -19.03 -20.13 -40.71
C LEU A 584 -18.34 -21.40 -40.20
N ILE A 585 -18.23 -22.41 -41.07
CA ILE A 585 -17.58 -23.69 -40.75
C ILE A 585 -16.46 -23.90 -41.76
N GLU A 586 -15.24 -24.13 -41.28
CA GLU A 586 -14.10 -24.39 -42.14
C GLU A 586 -13.85 -25.91 -42.19
N GLN A 587 -14.09 -26.54 -43.36
CA GLN A 587 -13.88 -27.98 -43.58
C GLN A 587 -12.97 -28.19 -44.78
N ASN A 588 -11.88 -28.96 -44.63
CA ASN A 588 -10.95 -29.32 -45.71
C ASN A 588 -10.46 -28.13 -46.57
N ARG A 589 -10.09 -27.00 -45.92
CA ARG A 589 -9.68 -25.74 -46.57
C ARG A 589 -10.74 -25.09 -47.49
N LYS A 590 -12.01 -25.47 -47.34
CA LYS A 590 -13.15 -24.79 -47.98
C LYS A 590 -14.02 -24.17 -46.89
N LEU A 591 -14.35 -22.89 -47.07
CA LEU A 591 -15.30 -22.19 -46.20
C LEU A 591 -16.71 -22.67 -46.53
N GLN A 592 -17.41 -23.22 -45.55
CA GLN A 592 -18.84 -23.51 -45.62
C GLN A 592 -19.62 -22.45 -44.85
N VAL A 593 -20.57 -21.80 -45.51
CA VAL A 593 -21.47 -20.80 -44.93
C VAL A 593 -22.81 -21.48 -44.75
N ARG A 594 -23.22 -21.72 -43.50
CA ARG A 594 -24.57 -22.17 -43.18
C ARG A 594 -25.40 -20.97 -42.77
N CYS A 595 -26.55 -20.75 -43.38
CA CYS A 595 -27.41 -19.61 -43.05
C CYS A 595 -28.89 -19.92 -43.22
N GLU A 596 -29.73 -19.15 -42.53
CA GLU A 596 -31.17 -19.08 -42.78
C GLU A 596 -31.47 -17.87 -43.64
N VAL A 597 -32.16 -18.11 -44.76
CA VAL A 597 -32.55 -17.10 -45.73
C VAL A 597 -34.03 -16.80 -45.53
N ILE A 598 -34.36 -15.59 -45.08
CA ILE A 598 -35.73 -15.11 -44.95
C ILE A 598 -36.07 -14.30 -46.19
N ALA A 599 -37.04 -14.75 -46.99
CA ALA A 599 -37.46 -14.09 -48.22
C ALA A 599 -38.96 -13.75 -48.21
N SER A 600 -39.37 -12.65 -48.87
CA SER A 600 -40.79 -12.30 -49.03
C SER A 600 -41.56 -13.17 -50.03
N GLY A 601 -40.88 -14.09 -50.73
CA GLY A 601 -41.49 -15.05 -51.66
C GLY A 601 -40.53 -16.19 -52.03
N ARG A 602 -41.00 -17.18 -52.80
CA ARG A 602 -40.17 -18.32 -53.24
C ARG A 602 -39.11 -17.87 -54.24
N LEU A 603 -37.85 -18.21 -53.96
CA LEU A 603 -36.72 -17.92 -54.84
C LEU A 603 -36.56 -18.99 -55.93
N SER A 604 -36.41 -18.55 -57.18
CA SER A 604 -36.12 -19.37 -58.35
C SER A 604 -34.67 -19.91 -58.34
N PRO A 605 -34.34 -20.95 -59.14
CA PRO A 605 -32.98 -21.50 -59.23
C PRO A 605 -31.91 -20.47 -59.63
N THR A 606 -32.27 -19.51 -60.48
CA THR A 606 -31.38 -18.41 -60.91
C THR A 606 -31.12 -17.41 -59.78
N GLU A 607 -32.15 -17.05 -59.00
CA GLU A 607 -32.03 -16.18 -57.83
C GLU A 607 -31.22 -16.83 -56.71
N LYS A 608 -31.34 -18.15 -56.51
CA LYS A 608 -30.49 -18.89 -55.56
C LYS A 608 -29.01 -18.87 -55.97
N LYS A 609 -28.71 -18.92 -57.27
CA LYS A 609 -27.33 -18.83 -57.77
C LYS A 609 -26.77 -17.41 -57.58
N LEU A 610 -27.57 -16.39 -57.88
CA LEU A 610 -27.23 -14.99 -57.59
C LEU A 610 -26.97 -14.77 -56.09
N LEU A 611 -27.82 -15.29 -55.21
CA LEU A 611 -27.62 -15.22 -53.76
C LEU A 611 -26.27 -15.81 -53.35
N LYS A 612 -25.89 -16.97 -53.90
CA LYS A 612 -24.58 -17.58 -53.66
C LYS A 612 -23.44 -16.68 -54.13
N GLU A 613 -23.49 -16.17 -55.36
CA GLU A 613 -22.46 -15.27 -55.91
C GLU A 613 -22.28 -14.01 -55.07
N VAL A 614 -23.38 -13.48 -54.54
CA VAL A 614 -23.35 -12.29 -53.70
C VAL A 614 -22.76 -12.59 -52.31
N ILE A 615 -23.10 -13.74 -51.72
CA ILE A 615 -22.45 -14.23 -50.48
C ILE A 615 -20.94 -14.39 -50.71
N GLU A 616 -20.51 -15.06 -51.79
CA GLU A 616 -19.10 -15.24 -52.13
C GLU A 616 -18.37 -13.90 -52.35
N LYS A 617 -19.01 -12.96 -53.04
CA LYS A 617 -18.47 -11.61 -53.28
C LYS A 617 -18.31 -10.80 -51.99
N THR A 618 -19.25 -10.96 -51.05
CA THR A 618 -19.21 -10.26 -49.74
C THR A 618 -18.09 -10.82 -48.86
N ILE A 619 -17.89 -12.14 -48.88
CA ILE A 619 -16.82 -12.80 -48.12
C ILE A 619 -15.45 -12.58 -48.78
N GLY A 620 -15.41 -12.31 -50.09
CA GLY A 620 -14.16 -12.12 -50.84
C GLY A 620 -13.40 -13.41 -51.17
N ARG A 621 -14.02 -14.58 -50.94
CA ARG A 621 -13.48 -15.91 -51.26
C ARG A 621 -14.63 -16.88 -51.58
N LYS A 622 -14.34 -17.91 -52.38
CA LYS A 622 -15.31 -18.96 -52.74
C LYS A 622 -15.76 -19.72 -51.49
N ALA A 623 -17.05 -19.99 -51.40
CA ALA A 623 -17.65 -20.65 -50.24
C ALA A 623 -18.72 -21.63 -50.65
N ASP A 624 -18.81 -22.74 -49.92
CA ASP A 624 -19.94 -23.66 -50.05
C ASP A 624 -21.10 -23.13 -49.20
N VAL A 625 -22.23 -22.80 -49.83
CA VAL A 625 -23.35 -22.14 -49.16
C VAL A 625 -24.46 -23.15 -48.94
N ILE A 626 -24.74 -23.46 -47.66
CA ILE A 626 -25.87 -24.27 -47.25
C ILE A 626 -26.92 -23.33 -46.66
N ALA A 627 -28.04 -23.19 -47.34
CA ALA A 627 -29.10 -22.26 -46.97
C ALA A 627 -30.40 -23.01 -46.65
N THR A 628 -31.01 -22.66 -45.51
CA THR A 628 -32.40 -23.03 -45.18
C THR A 628 -33.30 -21.86 -45.53
N PHE A 629 -34.29 -22.06 -46.41
CA PHE A 629 -35.18 -20.99 -46.85
C PHE A 629 -36.44 -20.92 -46.00
N ARG A 630 -36.75 -19.74 -45.47
CA ARG A 630 -37.99 -19.40 -44.76
C ARG A 630 -38.70 -18.28 -45.52
N TYR A 631 -39.99 -18.43 -45.76
CA TYR A 631 -40.76 -17.45 -46.53
C TYR A 631 -41.74 -16.70 -45.63
N ARG A 632 -41.76 -15.37 -45.72
CA ARG A 632 -42.74 -14.52 -45.04
C ARG A 632 -44.08 -14.70 -45.77
N LEU A 633 -45.12 -15.11 -45.03
CA LEU A 633 -46.48 -15.31 -45.55
C LEU A 633 -47.22 -13.99 -45.71
#